data_AF-A0A835RHH7-F1
#
_entry.id   AF-A0A835RHH7-F1
#
_cell.length_a   1.000
_cell.length_b   1.000
_cell.length_c   1.000
_cell.angle_alpha   90.00
_cell.angle_beta   90.00
_cell.angle_gamma   90.00
#
_symmetry.space_group_name_H-M   'P 1'
#
loop_
_entity.id
_entity.type
_entity.pdbx_description
1 polymer ?
#
loop_
_entity_poly.entity_id
_entity_poly.type
_entity_poly.pdbx_seq_one_letter_code
_entity_poly.pdbx_strand_id
1 'polypeptide(L)'
;MATQSYPPPAPAPPSGPSNPVVVVGERFCAPYTVDLTVTEKAMSISDGDYAVTDVNGNIVFKVKGKVFSLHDRRSLLDLDGNPIVSMQQKLMSMHRRWQSFWEMAPAENSYLARRSRGLLQFRTELDVFLASNTSETQCDFKVKGSFHEKVLLNLSRRL
;
A
#
# COMPACT_ATOMS: atom_id res chain seq x y z
N MET A 1 -46.20 -33.06 -22.14
CA MET A 1 -44.86 -32.51 -22.41
C MET A 1 -44.37 -31.87 -21.11
N ALA A 2 -43.33 -32.40 -20.48
CA ALA A 2 -42.82 -31.88 -19.21
C ALA A 2 -41.64 -30.95 -19.49
N THR A 3 -41.74 -29.70 -19.06
CA THR A 3 -40.68 -28.69 -19.14
C THR A 3 -39.68 -28.90 -18.01
N GLN A 4 -38.44 -29.25 -18.36
CA GLN A 4 -37.34 -29.42 -17.42
C GLN A 4 -36.80 -28.03 -17.04
N SER A 5 -37.04 -27.57 -15.81
CA SER A 5 -36.50 -26.31 -15.30
C SER A 5 -35.06 -26.50 -14.85
N TYR A 6 -34.11 -25.91 -15.57
CA TYR A 6 -32.73 -25.81 -15.08
C TYR A 6 -32.63 -24.75 -13.99
N PRO A 7 -31.88 -25.00 -12.89
CA PRO A 7 -31.58 -23.97 -11.91
C PRO A 7 -30.73 -22.86 -12.56
N PRO A 8 -30.93 -21.59 -12.16
CA PRO A 8 -30.15 -20.48 -12.70
C PRO A 8 -28.65 -20.67 -12.42
N PRO A 9 -27.76 -20.24 -13.34
CA PRO A 9 -26.32 -20.30 -13.10
C PRO A 9 -25.95 -19.54 -11.83
N ALA A 10 -25.06 -20.12 -11.01
CA ALA A 10 -24.55 -19.44 -9.83
C ALA A 10 -23.87 -18.11 -10.21
N PRO A 11 -23.98 -17.05 -9.38
CA PRO A 11 -23.30 -15.79 -9.63
C PRO A 11 -21.79 -16.02 -9.76
N ALA A 12 -21.19 -15.50 -10.83
CA ALA A 12 -19.74 -15.54 -10.99
C ALA A 12 -19.07 -14.77 -9.83
N PRO A 13 -17.96 -15.29 -9.26
CA PRO A 13 -17.21 -14.55 -8.26
C PRO A 13 -16.73 -13.22 -8.86
N PRO A 14 -16.67 -12.13 -8.07
CA PRO A 14 -16.23 -10.83 -8.55
C PRO A 14 -14.83 -10.95 -9.16
N SER A 15 -14.72 -10.62 -10.44
CA SER A 15 -13.47 -10.67 -11.21
C SER A 15 -12.59 -9.47 -10.87
N GLY A 16 -11.32 -9.72 -10.55
CA GLY A 16 -10.29 -8.70 -10.35
C GLY A 16 -9.91 -7.95 -11.64
N PRO A 17 -8.95 -7.00 -11.54
CA PRO A 17 -8.58 -6.14 -12.65
C PRO A 17 -7.95 -6.95 -13.82
N SER A 18 -8.38 -6.64 -15.05
CA SER A 18 -7.97 -7.38 -16.27
C SER A 18 -6.51 -7.18 -16.70
N ASN A 19 -5.79 -6.24 -16.09
CA ASN A 19 -4.37 -5.98 -16.32
C ASN A 19 -3.71 -5.53 -15.00
N PRO A 20 -3.26 -6.45 -14.14
CA PRO A 20 -2.66 -6.09 -12.87
C PRO A 20 -1.31 -5.39 -13.10
N VAL A 21 -1.12 -4.22 -12.47
CA VAL A 21 0.20 -3.58 -12.41
C VAL A 21 0.96 -4.22 -11.26
N VAL A 22 1.97 -5.01 -11.59
CA VAL A 22 2.80 -5.71 -10.61
C VAL A 22 3.89 -4.76 -10.13
N VAL A 23 3.74 -4.23 -8.91
CA VAL A 23 4.69 -3.28 -8.31
C VAL A 23 5.74 -3.98 -7.44
N VAL A 24 5.30 -4.96 -6.65
CA VAL A 24 6.16 -5.68 -5.69
C VAL A 24 6.57 -7.05 -6.24
N GLY A 25 5.58 -7.80 -6.73
CA GLY A 25 5.70 -9.17 -7.18
C GLY A 25 4.32 -9.79 -7.33
N GLU A 26 4.17 -10.72 -8.28
CA GLU A 26 2.88 -11.30 -8.66
C GLU A 26 2.16 -12.00 -7.50
N ARG A 27 2.92 -12.56 -6.56
CA ARG A 27 2.40 -13.19 -5.33
C ARG A 27 1.57 -12.28 -4.43
N PHE A 28 1.66 -10.96 -4.62
CA PHE A 28 0.86 -9.97 -3.88
C PHE A 28 -0.34 -9.46 -4.69
N CYS A 29 -0.60 -10.01 -5.87
CA CYS A 29 -1.75 -9.71 -6.71
C CYS A 29 -2.83 -10.78 -6.51
N ALA A 30 -3.93 -10.42 -5.86
CA ALA A 30 -5.10 -11.28 -5.76
C ALA A 30 -5.98 -11.14 -7.03
N PRO A 31 -6.64 -12.23 -7.49
CA PRO A 31 -7.56 -12.18 -8.63
C PRO A 31 -8.91 -11.54 -8.28
N TYR A 32 -9.06 -10.97 -7.10
CA TYR A 32 -10.24 -10.30 -6.57
C TYR A 32 -9.83 -9.14 -5.66
N THR A 33 -10.77 -8.25 -5.34
CA THR A 33 -10.55 -7.14 -4.41
C THR A 33 -10.31 -7.68 -3.00
N VAL A 34 -9.26 -7.19 -2.34
CA VAL A 34 -8.93 -7.55 -0.95
C VAL A 34 -9.08 -6.32 -0.08
N ASP A 35 -9.99 -6.39 0.87
CA ASP A 35 -10.18 -5.34 1.87
C ASP A 35 -9.20 -5.55 3.03
N LEU A 36 -8.40 -4.52 3.29
CA LEU A 36 -7.34 -4.54 4.30
C LEU A 36 -7.53 -3.44 5.32
N THR A 37 -7.37 -3.79 6.59
CA THR A 37 -7.45 -2.86 7.72
C THR A 37 -6.08 -2.70 8.39
N VAL A 38 -5.63 -1.45 8.53
CA VAL A 38 -4.43 -1.11 9.30
C VAL A 38 -4.82 -0.89 10.76
N THR A 39 -4.24 -1.66 11.66
CA THR A 39 -4.50 -1.60 13.09
C THR A 39 -3.22 -1.24 13.84
N GLU A 40 -3.33 -0.29 14.75
CA GLU A 40 -2.24 0.03 15.68
C GLU A 40 -2.19 -1.02 16.78
N LYS A 41 -0.99 -1.51 17.11
CA LYS A 41 -0.86 -2.42 18.23
C LYS A 41 -0.98 -1.65 19.54
N ALA A 42 -2.08 -1.86 20.26
CA ALA A 42 -2.38 -1.25 21.56
C ALA A 42 -1.32 -1.50 22.66
N MET A 43 -0.34 -2.38 22.44
CA MET A 43 0.77 -2.66 23.36
C MET A 43 2.15 -2.56 22.67
N SER A 44 2.29 -1.68 21.69
CA SER A 44 3.60 -1.39 21.09
C SER A 44 4.43 -0.47 22.00
N ILE A 45 5.67 -0.87 22.31
CA ILE A 45 6.68 -0.05 23.01
C ILE A 45 7.21 1.08 22.08
N SER A 46 6.84 1.01 20.80
CA SER A 46 7.37 1.73 19.65
C SER A 46 6.25 2.52 18.98
N ASP A 47 6.35 3.84 18.95
CA ASP A 47 5.43 4.70 18.20
C ASP A 47 5.65 4.41 16.69
N GLY A 48 4.84 3.51 16.09
CA GLY A 48 4.97 3.15 14.68
C GLY A 48 4.87 1.66 14.29
N ASP A 49 4.53 0.74 15.20
CA ASP A 49 4.25 -0.66 14.85
C ASP A 49 2.77 -0.89 14.55
N TYR A 50 2.47 -1.40 13.36
CA TYR A 50 1.10 -1.68 12.90
C TYR A 50 0.95 -3.12 12.42
N ALA A 51 -0.28 -3.63 12.42
CA ALA A 51 -0.66 -4.85 11.74
C ALA A 51 -1.65 -4.53 10.61
N VAL A 52 -1.44 -5.15 9.45
CA VAL A 52 -2.41 -5.13 8.35
C VAL A 52 -3.18 -6.42 8.41
N THR A 53 -4.51 -6.33 8.46
CA THR A 53 -5.42 -7.46 8.64
C THR A 53 -6.40 -7.56 7.47
N ASP A 54 -6.83 -8.78 7.17
CA ASP A 54 -7.96 -9.03 6.26
C ASP A 54 -9.31 -8.74 6.94
N VAL A 55 -10.41 -8.90 6.21
CA VAL A 55 -11.78 -8.74 6.73
C VAL A 55 -12.13 -9.70 7.88
N ASN A 56 -11.40 -10.80 8.01
CA ASN A 56 -11.60 -11.80 9.07
C ASN A 56 -10.73 -11.49 10.32
N GLY A 57 -9.91 -10.43 10.27
CA GLY A 57 -8.98 -10.07 11.34
C GLY A 57 -7.66 -10.85 11.30
N ASN A 58 -7.41 -11.66 10.28
CA ASN A 58 -6.14 -12.36 10.13
C ASN A 58 -5.06 -11.37 9.72
N ILE A 59 -3.92 -11.40 10.42
CA ILE A 59 -2.76 -10.59 10.04
C ILE A 59 -2.24 -11.10 8.71
N VAL A 60 -2.13 -10.22 7.72
CA VAL A 60 -1.53 -10.49 6.41
C VAL A 60 -0.15 -9.87 6.27
N PHE A 61 0.08 -8.72 6.94
CA PHE A 61 1.39 -8.08 6.99
C PHE A 61 1.65 -7.44 8.35
N LYS A 62 2.93 -7.31 8.68
CA LYS A 62 3.40 -6.57 9.86
C LYS A 62 4.14 -5.32 9.39
N VAL A 63 3.91 -4.20 10.05
CA VAL A 63 4.67 -2.96 9.83
C VAL A 63 5.45 -2.67 11.09
N LYS A 64 6.76 -2.51 10.96
CA LYS A 64 7.63 -2.05 12.06
C LYS A 64 8.21 -0.69 11.76
N GLY A 65 8.03 0.23 12.71
CA GLY A 65 8.78 1.49 12.76
C GLY A 65 10.13 1.26 13.42
N LYS A 66 11.17 1.96 12.97
CA LYS A 66 12.44 1.97 13.71
C LYS A 66 12.41 3.13 14.70
N VAL A 67 12.21 2.82 15.99
CA VAL A 67 12.36 3.82 17.06
C VAL A 67 13.82 4.27 17.10
N PHE A 68 14.06 5.58 17.23
CA PHE A 68 15.39 6.21 17.27
C PHE A 68 16.22 6.17 15.98
N SER A 69 15.61 6.19 14.79
CA SER A 69 16.36 6.51 13.57
C SER A 69 16.26 7.99 13.18
N LEU A 70 17.39 8.62 12.87
CA LEU A 70 17.47 9.99 12.34
C LEU A 70 16.63 10.17 11.06
N HIS A 71 16.39 9.09 10.34
CA HIS A 71 15.47 9.01 9.22
C HIS A 71 14.22 8.24 9.66
N ASP A 72 13.01 8.77 9.53
CA ASP A 72 11.78 7.97 9.73
C ASP A 72 11.83 6.78 8.76
N ARG A 73 12.06 5.57 9.29
CA ARG A 73 12.20 4.32 8.53
C ARG A 73 11.15 3.34 9.00
N ARG A 74 10.44 2.76 8.04
CA ARG A 74 9.36 1.80 8.26
C ARG A 74 9.56 0.61 7.36
N SER A 75 9.30 -0.60 7.86
CA SER A 75 9.44 -1.82 7.06
C SER A 75 8.14 -2.61 7.08
N LEU A 76 7.63 -2.95 5.89
CA LEU A 76 6.56 -3.90 5.68
C LEU A 76 7.16 -5.30 5.64
N LEU A 77 6.65 -6.20 6.47
CA LEU A 77 7.17 -7.53 6.71
C LEU A 77 6.07 -8.57 6.44
N ASP A 78 6.49 -9.76 6.05
CA ASP A 78 5.63 -10.93 6.01
C ASP A 78 5.29 -11.46 7.42
N LEU A 79 4.61 -12.60 7.48
CA LEU A 79 4.21 -13.22 8.74
C LEU A 79 5.40 -13.81 9.51
N ASP A 80 6.44 -14.25 8.81
CA ASP A 80 7.68 -14.79 9.39
C ASP A 80 8.62 -13.68 9.87
N GLY A 81 8.34 -12.42 9.51
CA GLY A 81 9.15 -11.26 9.88
C GLY A 81 10.24 -10.94 8.86
N ASN A 82 10.20 -11.54 7.67
CA ASN A 82 11.08 -11.15 6.59
C ASN A 82 10.59 -9.85 5.96
N PRO A 83 11.50 -8.90 5.68
CA PRO A 83 11.13 -7.63 5.07
C PRO A 83 10.75 -7.81 3.59
N ILE A 84 9.59 -7.27 3.24
CA ILE A 84 9.10 -7.18 1.86
C ILE A 84 9.53 -5.83 1.27
N VAL A 85 9.29 -4.76 2.05
CA VAL A 85 9.55 -3.38 1.66
C VAL A 85 10.14 -2.61 2.81
N SER A 86 11.22 -1.88 2.57
CA SER A 86 11.72 -0.84 3.47
C SER A 86 11.39 0.54 2.90
N MET A 87 10.78 1.42 3.69
CA MET A 87 10.51 2.83 3.37
C MET A 87 11.34 3.73 4.27
N GLN A 88 11.96 4.77 3.72
CA GLN A 88 12.78 5.72 4.47
C GLN A 88 12.54 7.16 4.01
N GLN A 89 12.37 8.07 4.97
CA GLN A 89 12.30 9.49 4.70
C GLN A 89 13.70 10.07 4.36
N LYS A 90 13.77 10.84 3.27
CA LYS A 90 14.97 11.61 2.92
C LYS A 90 15.06 12.86 3.81
N LEU A 91 16.05 12.90 4.70
CA LEU A 91 16.28 13.98 5.68
C LEU A 91 16.47 15.36 5.01
N MET A 92 17.09 15.41 3.83
CA MET A 92 17.45 16.64 3.12
C MET A 92 16.48 16.95 1.97
N SER A 93 15.18 17.05 2.26
CA SER A 93 14.18 17.44 1.25
C SER A 93 13.12 18.37 1.85
N MET A 94 12.96 19.55 1.27
CA MET A 94 11.89 20.52 1.62
C MET A 94 10.46 19.96 1.44
N HIS A 95 10.30 18.78 0.83
CA HIS A 95 9.00 18.21 0.43
C HIS A 95 8.66 16.87 1.10
N ARG A 96 9.28 16.51 2.23
CA ARG A 96 9.00 15.23 2.96
C ARG A 96 8.92 14.03 2.00
N ARG A 97 10.04 13.76 1.33
CA ARG A 97 10.18 12.73 0.31
C ARG A 97 10.49 11.38 0.96
N TRP A 98 9.76 10.35 0.55
CA TRP A 98 9.96 8.97 0.96
C TRP A 98 10.53 8.17 -0.21
N GLN A 99 11.52 7.35 0.09
CA GLN A 99 12.05 6.36 -0.84
C GLN A 99 11.80 4.99 -0.27
N SER A 100 11.58 4.04 -1.15
CA SER A 100 11.24 2.68 -0.78
C SER A 100 11.99 1.70 -1.63
N PHE A 101 12.42 0.64 -0.96
CA PHE A 101 13.36 -0.35 -1.45
C PHE A 101 12.76 -1.72 -1.20
N TRP A 102 12.82 -2.58 -2.21
CA TRP A 102 12.51 -3.99 -2.04
C TRP A 102 13.74 -4.68 -1.49
N GLU A 103 13.56 -5.52 -0.48
CA GLU A 103 14.69 -6.28 0.07
C GLU A 103 14.98 -7.53 -0.77
N MET A 104 14.03 -7.95 -1.62
CA MET A 104 14.07 -9.21 -2.36
C MET A 104 14.34 -9.05 -3.87
N ALA A 105 14.53 -7.82 -4.37
CA ALA A 105 14.77 -7.52 -5.78
C ALA A 105 16.08 -6.73 -5.97
N PRO A 106 16.77 -6.82 -7.12
CA PRO A 106 17.97 -6.03 -7.38
C PRO A 106 17.67 -4.52 -7.26
N ALA A 107 18.71 -3.76 -6.86
CA ALA A 107 18.65 -2.37 -6.41
C ALA A 107 18.03 -1.34 -7.38
N GLU A 108 17.61 -1.75 -8.58
CA GLU A 108 16.98 -0.90 -9.60
C GLU A 108 15.49 -0.62 -9.36
N ASN A 109 14.82 -1.38 -8.49
CA ASN A 109 13.37 -1.25 -8.29
C ASN A 109 12.98 -0.27 -7.16
N SER A 110 13.73 0.81 -6.92
CA SER A 110 13.31 1.79 -5.91
C SER A 110 12.12 2.63 -6.40
N TYR A 111 11.10 2.85 -5.56
CA TYR A 111 10.03 3.79 -5.87
C TYR A 111 10.09 5.01 -4.97
N LEU A 112 9.53 6.10 -5.47
CA LEU A 112 9.58 7.38 -4.81
C LEU A 112 8.18 7.87 -4.51
N ALA A 113 7.89 8.07 -3.23
CA ALA A 113 6.66 8.66 -2.79
C ALA A 113 6.92 10.08 -2.30
N ARG A 114 6.19 11.05 -2.87
CA ARG A 114 6.27 12.46 -2.50
C ARG A 114 4.95 12.87 -1.87
N ARG A 115 4.99 13.40 -0.66
CA ARG A 115 3.82 14.06 -0.08
C ARG A 115 3.59 15.37 -0.82
N SER A 116 2.45 15.51 -1.49
CA SER A 116 2.07 16.79 -2.06
C SER A 116 1.49 17.68 -0.96
N ARG A 117 1.78 18.99 -1.04
CA ARG A 117 1.23 19.97 -0.10
C ARG A 117 -0.25 20.18 -0.43
N GLY A 118 -1.13 19.58 0.35
CA GLY A 118 -2.55 19.95 0.32
C GLY A 118 -2.71 21.40 0.78
N LEU A 119 -3.43 22.21 0.00
CA LEU A 119 -3.77 23.61 0.34
C LEU A 119 -4.61 23.74 1.64
N LEU A 120 -5.07 22.61 2.19
CA LEU A 120 -5.82 22.50 3.44
C LEU A 120 -5.18 21.40 4.30
N GLN A 121 -4.88 21.72 5.56
CA GLN A 121 -4.03 20.91 6.46
C GLN A 121 -4.59 19.51 6.78
N PHE A 122 -5.86 19.23 6.45
CA PHE A 122 -6.56 17.99 6.81
C PHE A 122 -6.47 16.87 5.77
N ARG A 123 -6.04 17.14 4.52
CA ARG A 123 -5.99 16.13 3.45
C ARG A 123 -4.55 15.67 3.20
N THR A 124 -4.30 14.40 3.45
CA THR A 124 -3.06 13.74 3.05
C THR A 124 -3.19 13.31 1.59
N GLU A 125 -2.32 13.85 0.75
CA GLU A 125 -2.16 13.45 -0.64
C GLU A 125 -0.70 13.01 -0.86
N LEU A 126 -0.53 11.82 -1.44
CA LEU A 126 0.75 11.23 -1.75
C LEU A 126 0.78 10.90 -3.24
N ASP A 127 1.78 11.45 -3.91
CA ASP A 127 2.08 11.15 -5.30
C ASP A 127 3.18 10.10 -5.33
N VAL A 128 2.92 8.96 -5.97
CA VAL A 128 3.83 7.83 -6.07
C VAL A 128 4.34 7.75 -7.50
N PHE A 129 5.66 7.69 -7.64
CA PHE A 129 6.39 7.61 -8.89
C PHE A 129 7.16 6.29 -8.90
N LEU A 130 6.94 5.49 -9.94
CA LEU A 130 7.68 4.25 -10.16
C LEU A 130 9.09 4.55 -10.67
N ALA A 131 10.01 3.59 -10.50
CA ALA A 131 11.40 3.70 -10.96
C ALA A 131 11.51 4.05 -12.46
N SER A 132 10.57 3.52 -13.27
CA SER A 132 10.50 3.76 -14.71
C SER A 132 10.12 5.20 -15.09
N ASN A 133 9.59 5.98 -14.15
CA ASN A 133 9.12 7.34 -14.38
C ASN A 133 10.19 8.37 -13.99
N THR A 134 11.19 8.54 -14.84
CA THR A 134 12.32 9.47 -14.62
C THR A 134 11.96 10.94 -14.79
N SER A 135 10.88 11.25 -15.52
CA SER A 135 10.45 12.63 -15.75
C SER A 135 9.77 13.26 -14.54
N GLU A 136 9.15 12.46 -13.66
CA GLU A 136 8.41 12.89 -12.46
C GLU A 136 7.37 14.01 -12.70
N THR A 137 6.93 14.21 -13.95
CA THR A 137 5.97 15.25 -14.35
C THR A 137 4.53 14.85 -14.01
N GLN A 138 4.24 13.56 -14.08
CA GLN A 138 2.94 12.95 -13.76
C GLN A 138 3.17 11.75 -12.84
N CYS A 139 2.38 11.63 -11.78
CA CYS A 139 2.49 10.50 -10.85
C CYS A 139 1.81 9.25 -11.41
N ASP A 140 2.41 8.07 -11.20
CA ASP A 140 1.83 6.78 -11.58
C ASP A 140 0.62 6.43 -10.71
N PHE A 141 0.73 6.71 -9.41
CA PHE A 141 -0.36 6.54 -8.46
C PHE A 141 -0.52 7.75 -7.56
N LYS A 142 -1.76 7.97 -7.14
CA LYS A 142 -2.11 9.03 -6.20
C LYS A 142 -2.93 8.44 -5.07
N VAL A 143 -2.44 8.63 -3.84
CA VAL A 143 -3.14 8.25 -2.61
C VAL A 143 -3.75 9.50 -2.01
N LYS A 144 -5.04 9.45 -1.69
CA LYS A 144 -5.73 10.52 -0.97
C LYS A 144 -6.40 9.96 0.28
N GLY A 145 -6.31 10.69 1.39
CA GLY A 145 -7.01 10.34 2.63
C GLY A 145 -6.84 11.36 3.73
N SER A 146 -7.53 11.15 4.85
CA SER A 146 -7.40 11.92 6.09
C SER A 146 -7.15 10.93 7.23
N PHE A 147 -5.95 10.95 7.81
CA PHE A 147 -5.57 9.99 8.86
C PHE A 147 -6.33 10.23 10.17
N HIS A 148 -6.77 11.47 10.43
CA HIS A 148 -7.51 11.84 11.64
C HIS A 148 -8.98 11.41 11.62
N GLU A 149 -9.53 10.95 10.49
CA GLU A 149 -10.95 10.59 10.35
C GLU A 149 -11.21 9.08 10.24
N LYS A 150 -10.20 8.20 10.32
CA LYS A 150 -10.36 6.76 10.04
C LYS A 150 -11.02 6.49 8.67
N VAL A 151 -10.73 7.34 7.67
CA VAL A 151 -11.35 7.22 6.33
C VAL A 151 -10.38 6.56 5.34
N LEU A 152 -10.95 5.65 4.56
CA LEU A 152 -10.37 4.84 3.49
C LEU A 152 -9.36 5.61 2.62
N LEU A 153 -8.16 5.03 2.45
CA LEU A 153 -7.20 5.49 1.45
C LEU A 153 -7.71 5.08 0.06
N ASN A 154 -8.09 6.06 -0.75
CA ASN A 154 -8.44 5.81 -2.14
C ASN A 154 -7.17 5.89 -2.98
N LEU A 155 -6.77 4.76 -3.57
CA LEU A 155 -5.68 4.66 -4.54
C LEU A 155 -6.27 4.80 -5.95
N SER A 156 -5.86 5.84 -6.67
CA SER A 156 -6.27 6.05 -8.06
C SER A 156 -5.05 6.15 -8.96
N ARG A 157 -5.08 5.41 -10.07
CA ARG A 157 -4.11 5.54 -11.16
C ARG A 157 -4.46 6.79 -11.97
N ARG A 158 -3.48 7.63 -12.28
CA ARG A 158 -3.64 8.68 -13.30
C ARG A 158 -2.87 8.26 -14.55
N LEU A 159 -3.61 8.06 -15.64
CA LEU A 159 -3.06 8.07 -17.00
C LEU A 159 -2.76 9.50 -17.40
#